data_AF-A0A7C4FUC0-F1
#
_entry.id   AF-A0A7C4FUC0-F1
#
_cell.length_a   1.000
_cell.length_b   1.000
_cell.length_c   1.000
_cell.angle_alpha   90.00
_cell.angle_beta   90.00
_cell.angle_gamma   90.00
#
_symmetry.space_group_name_H-M   'P 1'
#
loop_
_entity.id
_entity.type
_entity.pdbx_description
1 polymer ?
#
loop_
_entity_poly.entity_id
_entity_poly.type
_entity_poly.pdbx_seq_one_letter_code
_entity_poly.pdbx_strand_id
1 'polypeptide(L)'
;MSVLSFMSAVSVLIGLLGTVLGLFLSFSAVFKTVSRPETTAKVASGISIALLTTVAGLAVAIPSIIAHTYFVSKIENIINEMTRHSLAIVRYLTTGDLIRYESKDEDDGQDYEKVRND
;
A
#
# COMPACT_ATOMS: atom_id res chain seq x y z
N MET A 1 -12.72 -1.29 1.63
CA MET A 1 -11.33 -1.61 1.22
C MET A 1 -10.77 -0.70 0.12
N SER A 2 -11.54 0.21 -0.50
CA SER A 2 -11.05 0.84 -1.74
C SER A 2 -10.55 2.28 -1.61
N VAL A 3 -10.98 3.03 -0.59
CA VAL A 3 -10.77 4.48 -0.53
C VAL A 3 -9.30 4.85 -0.29
N LEU A 4 -8.59 4.17 0.63
CA LEU A 4 -7.18 4.47 0.91
C LEU A 4 -6.25 4.07 -0.25
N SER A 5 -6.48 2.91 -0.87
CA SER A 5 -5.73 2.47 -2.04
C SER A 5 -5.91 3.43 -3.21
N PHE A 6 -7.17 3.84 -3.46
CA PHE A 6 -7.50 4.84 -4.46
C PHE A 6 -6.84 6.20 -4.18
N MET A 7 -6.86 6.68 -2.93
CA MET A 7 -6.20 7.94 -2.54
C MET A 7 -4.68 7.88 -2.74
N SER A 8 -4.02 6.74 -2.49
CA SER A 8 -2.59 6.59 -2.75
C SER A 8 -2.26 6.67 -4.24
N ALA A 9 -3.07 6.02 -5.10
CA ALA A 9 -2.90 6.06 -6.54
C ALA A 9 -3.13 7.48 -7.08
N VAL A 10 -4.18 8.16 -6.61
CA VAL A 10 -4.47 9.56 -7.00
C VAL A 10 -3.36 10.51 -6.56
N SER A 11 -2.78 10.34 -5.36
CA SER A 11 -1.64 11.15 -4.88
C SER A 11 -0.44 11.07 -5.83
N VAL A 12 -0.10 9.86 -6.30
CA VAL A 12 1.00 9.66 -7.25
C VAL A 12 0.69 10.30 -8.62
N LEU A 13 -0.54 10.14 -9.11
CA LEU A 13 -0.98 10.73 -10.38
C LEU A 13 -0.97 12.27 -10.34
N ILE A 14 -1.32 12.88 -9.20
CA ILE A 14 -1.22 14.34 -9.00
C ILE A 14 0.25 14.81 -9.03
N GLY A 15 1.17 14.04 -8.45
CA GLY A 15 2.61 14.32 -8.52
C GLY A 15 3.14 14.31 -9.96
N LEU A 16 2.72 13.32 -10.76
CA LEU A 16 3.03 13.25 -12.19
C LEU A 16 2.41 14.42 -12.97
N LEU A 17 1.17 14.83 -12.67
CA LEU A 17 0.55 15.99 -13.29
C LEU A 17 1.38 17.27 -13.05
N GLY A 18 1.91 17.43 -11.84
CA GLY A 18 2.79 18.53 -11.48
C GLY A 18 4.09 18.58 -12.28
N THR A 19 4.67 17.43 -12.64
CA THR A 19 5.86 17.40 -13.51
C THR A 19 5.55 17.90 -14.90
N VAL A 20 4.40 17.50 -15.45
CA VAL A 20 3.94 17.93 -16.77
C VAL A 20 3.66 19.44 -16.77
N LEU A 21 3.03 19.97 -15.72
CA LEU A 21 2.76 21.41 -15.60
C LEU A 21 4.05 22.24 -15.45
N GLY A 22 5.01 21.80 -14.64
CA GLY A 22 6.31 22.49 -14.48
C GLY A 22 7.13 22.51 -15.78
N LEU A 23 7.10 21.40 -16.52
CA LEU A 23 7.72 21.32 -17.85
C LEU A 23 6.99 22.20 -18.87
N PHE A 24 5.65 22.23 -18.84
CA PHE A 24 4.83 23.11 -19.69
C PHE A 24 5.16 24.60 -19.46
N LEU A 25 5.27 25.03 -18.20
CA LEU A 25 5.67 26.39 -17.84
C LEU A 25 7.08 26.72 -18.34
N SER A 26 8.01 25.76 -18.26
CA SER A 26 9.38 25.91 -18.77
C SER A 26 9.39 26.14 -20.28
N PHE A 27 8.64 25.34 -21.04
CA PHE A 27 8.53 25.52 -22.49
C PHE A 27 7.81 26.81 -22.88
N SER A 28 6.81 27.24 -22.10
CA SER A 28 6.15 28.54 -22.31
C SER A 28 7.12 29.72 -22.14
N ALA A 29 8.05 29.63 -21.18
CA ALA A 29 9.08 30.64 -20.97
C ALA A 29 10.06 30.73 -22.16
N VAL A 30 10.41 29.60 -22.76
CA VAL A 30 11.25 29.54 -23.97
C VAL A 30 10.57 30.22 -25.15
N PHE A 31 9.28 29.92 -25.40
CA PHE A 31 8.53 30.52 -26.50
C PHE A 31 8.37 32.04 -26.39
N LYS A 32 8.25 32.57 -25.16
CA LYS A 32 8.09 34.02 -24.92
C LYS A 32 9.40 34.80 -24.92
N THR A 33 10.54 34.13 -24.75
CA THR A 33 11.85 34.78 -24.66
C THR A 33 12.81 34.13 -25.64
N VAL A 34 12.74 34.58 -26.89
CA VAL A 34 13.65 34.15 -27.95
C VAL A 34 15.09 34.52 -27.54
N SER A 35 15.88 33.50 -27.23
CA SER A 35 17.35 33.53 -27.18
C SER A 35 18.00 34.56 -26.25
N ARG A 36 17.58 34.63 -24.98
CA ARG A 36 18.35 35.34 -23.93
C ARG A 36 18.90 34.35 -22.90
N PRO A 37 20.08 34.60 -22.30
CA PRO A 37 20.62 33.75 -21.22
C PRO A 37 19.68 33.64 -20.02
N GLU A 38 18.82 34.65 -19.80
CA GLU A 38 17.71 34.67 -18.84
C GLU A 38 16.76 33.45 -18.98
N THR A 39 16.58 32.96 -20.22
CA THR A 39 15.65 31.88 -20.56
C THR A 39 16.10 30.55 -19.98
N THR A 40 17.41 30.27 -19.96
CA THR A 40 17.99 29.05 -19.40
C THR A 40 17.73 28.93 -17.90
N ALA A 41 17.88 30.03 -17.15
CA ALA A 41 17.60 30.06 -15.72
C ALA A 41 16.11 29.80 -15.42
N LYS A 42 15.19 30.32 -16.24
CA LYS A 42 13.75 30.08 -16.09
C LYS A 42 13.36 28.63 -16.39
N VAL A 43 13.97 28.01 -17.40
CA VAL A 43 13.75 26.58 -17.70
C VAL A 43 14.26 25.69 -16.56
N ALA A 44 15.46 25.96 -16.04
CA ALA A 44 16.02 25.21 -14.91
C ALA A 44 15.12 25.32 -13.66
N SER A 45 14.53 26.49 -13.41
CA SER A 45 13.58 26.70 -12.32
C SER A 45 12.29 25.87 -12.48
N GLY A 46 11.69 25.85 -13.68
CA GLY A 46 10.46 25.08 -13.91
C GLY A 46 10.66 23.56 -13.83
N ILE A 47 11.83 23.06 -14.26
CA ILE A 47 12.22 21.65 -14.05
C ILE A 47 12.40 21.34 -12.55
N SER A 48 12.99 22.27 -11.79
CA SER A 48 13.18 22.08 -10.35
C SER A 48 11.85 21.98 -9.60
N ILE A 49 10.85 22.80 -9.97
CA ILE A 49 9.50 22.76 -9.41
C ILE A 49 8.78 21.44 -9.76
N ALA A 50 8.98 20.94 -10.98
CA ALA A 50 8.47 19.63 -11.40
C ALA A 50 9.03 18.50 -10.52
N LEU A 51 10.35 18.49 -10.28
CA LEU A 51 11.00 17.49 -9.44
C LEU A 51 10.54 17.58 -7.97
N LEU A 52 10.42 18.79 -7.42
CA LEU A 52 9.95 18.99 -6.05
C LEU A 52 8.52 18.47 -5.83
N THR A 53 7.64 18.69 -6.80
CA THR A 53 6.26 18.18 -6.74
C THR A 53 6.20 16.66 -6.77
N THR A 54 7.13 16.00 -7.47
CA THR A 54 7.25 14.54 -7.45
C THR A 54 7.66 14.02 -6.08
N VAL A 55 8.68 14.65 -5.49
CA VAL A 55 9.15 14.29 -4.15
C VAL A 55 8.04 14.48 -3.11
N ALA A 56 7.29 15.58 -3.19
CA ALA A 56 6.15 15.83 -2.32
C ALA A 56 5.03 14.77 -2.48
N GLY A 57 4.69 14.39 -3.72
CA GLY A 57 3.70 13.35 -3.99
C GLY A 57 4.12 11.97 -3.48
N LEU A 58 5.39 11.62 -3.62
CA LEU A 58 5.97 10.38 -3.08
C LEU A 58 6.03 10.39 -1.55
N ALA A 59 6.32 11.54 -0.94
CA ALA A 59 6.39 11.68 0.52
C ALA A 59 5.03 11.40 1.20
N VAL A 60 3.91 11.66 0.52
CA VAL A 60 2.56 11.35 1.02
C VAL A 60 2.12 9.94 0.63
N ALA A 61 2.50 9.44 -0.55
CA ALA A 61 2.12 8.12 -1.03
C ALA A 61 2.69 6.97 -0.17
N ILE A 62 3.97 7.06 0.23
CA ILE A 62 4.64 6.00 0.99
C ILE A 62 3.95 5.75 2.36
N PRO A 63 3.71 6.77 3.21
CA PRO A 63 2.98 6.58 4.46
C PRO A 63 1.55 6.03 4.26
N SER A 64 0.86 6.47 3.21
CA SER A 64 -0.51 6.05 2.94
C SER A 64 -0.60 4.55 2.62
N ILE A 65 0.38 4.00 1.90
CA ILE A 65 0.43 2.57 1.57
C ILE A 65 0.72 1.75 2.83
N ILE A 66 1.65 2.19 3.68
CA ILE A 66 1.97 1.52 4.94
C ILE A 66 0.72 1.46 5.84
N ALA A 67 0.00 2.57 5.98
CA ALA A 67 -1.24 2.62 6.74
C ALA A 67 -2.30 1.67 6.16
N HIS A 68 -2.47 1.65 4.82
CA HIS A 68 -3.41 0.76 4.16
C HIS A 68 -3.12 -0.71 4.48
N THR A 69 -1.86 -1.15 4.34
CA THR A 69 -1.48 -2.53 4.64
C THR A 69 -1.77 -2.90 6.10
N TYR A 70 -1.50 -2.00 7.06
CA TYR A 70 -1.82 -2.22 8.46
C TYR A 70 -3.32 -2.41 8.72
N PHE A 71 -4.16 -1.53 8.16
CA PHE A 71 -5.61 -1.62 8.32
C PHE A 71 -6.19 -2.87 7.65
N VAL A 72 -5.67 -3.24 6.48
CA VAL A 72 -6.11 -4.45 5.77
C VAL A 72 -5.87 -5.70 6.61
N SER A 73 -4.65 -5.88 7.13
CA SER A 73 -4.34 -7.03 8.00
C SER A 73 -5.21 -7.07 9.25
N LYS A 74 -5.53 -5.91 9.83
CA LYS A 74 -6.44 -5.85 10.98
C LYS A 74 -7.88 -6.27 10.62
N ILE A 75 -8.38 -5.85 9.47
CA ILE A 75 -9.72 -6.23 9.00
C ILE A 75 -9.78 -7.72 8.68
N GLU A 76 -8.75 -8.28 8.04
CA GLU A 76 -8.67 -9.71 7.75
C GLU A 76 -8.73 -10.56 9.03
N ASN A 77 -8.07 -10.12 10.10
CA ASN A 77 -8.14 -10.81 11.39
C ASN A 77 -9.57 -10.85 11.95
N ILE A 78 -10.30 -9.73 11.84
CA ILE A 78 -11.71 -9.65 12.28
C ILE A 78 -12.60 -10.56 11.41
N ILE A 79 -12.40 -10.54 10.09
CA ILE A 79 -13.15 -11.41 9.16
C ILE A 79 -12.89 -12.89 9.49
N ASN A 80 -11.64 -13.25 9.78
CA ASN A 80 -11.26 -14.61 10.13
C ASN A 80 -11.92 -15.06 11.45
N GLU A 81 -12.03 -14.18 12.43
CA GLU A 81 -12.74 -14.44 13.69
C GLU A 81 -14.25 -14.61 13.47
N MET A 82 -14.89 -13.71 12.71
CA MET A 82 -16.31 -13.84 12.34
C MET A 82 -16.58 -15.13 11.56
N THR A 83 -15.68 -15.49 10.64
CA THR A 83 -15.80 -16.73 9.85
C THR A 83 -15.71 -17.96 10.74
N ARG A 84 -14.80 -17.97 11.74
CA ARG A 84 -14.72 -19.06 12.73
C ARG A 84 -16.03 -19.21 13.51
N HIS A 85 -16.60 -18.12 14.00
CA HIS A 85 -17.88 -18.15 14.73
C HIS A 85 -19.03 -18.62 13.84
N SER A 86 -19.11 -18.13 12.59
CA SER A 86 -20.12 -18.57 11.64
C SER A 86 -20.00 -20.06 11.33
N LEU A 87 -18.78 -20.57 11.15
CA LEU A 87 -18.55 -22.00 10.92
C LEU A 87 -18.96 -22.84 12.13
N ALA A 88 -18.68 -22.37 13.35
CA ALA A 88 -19.09 -23.05 14.57
C ALA A 88 -20.62 -23.20 14.60
N ILE A 89 -21.37 -22.13 14.37
CA ILE A 89 -22.84 -22.14 14.38
C ILE A 89 -23.40 -23.08 13.31
N VAL A 90 -22.90 -23.01 12.07
CA VAL A 90 -23.36 -23.88 10.97
C VAL A 90 -23.07 -25.36 11.28
N ARG A 91 -21.91 -25.66 11.87
CA ARG A 91 -21.56 -27.02 12.32
C ARG A 91 -22.51 -27.50 13.41
N TYR A 92 -22.83 -26.67 14.40
CA TYR A 92 -23.78 -27.02 15.47
C TYR A 92 -25.19 -27.31 14.94
N LEU A 93 -25.64 -26.59 13.90
CA LEU A 93 -26.98 -26.77 13.33
C LEU A 93 -27.06 -27.95 12.34
N THR A 94 -25.96 -28.25 11.65
CA THR A 94 -25.92 -29.31 10.62
C THR A 94 -25.53 -30.67 11.21
N THR A 95 -24.74 -30.68 12.28
CA THR A 95 -24.22 -31.88 12.92
C THR A 95 -24.57 -31.81 14.40
N GLY A 96 -25.80 -32.18 14.74
CA GLY A 96 -26.22 -32.39 16.12
C GLY A 96 -25.37 -33.49 16.75
N ASP A 97 -24.53 -33.09 17.70
CA ASP A 97 -23.72 -33.88 18.63
C ASP A 97 -22.41 -34.57 18.13
N LEU A 98 -21.33 -34.05 18.75
CA LEU A 98 -20.04 -34.64 19.17
C LEU A 98 -18.75 -34.30 18.41
N ILE A 99 -17.91 -33.54 19.13
CA ILE A 99 -16.53 -33.89 19.50
C ILE A 99 -15.58 -34.27 18.35
N ARG A 100 -14.83 -33.28 17.85
CA ARG A 100 -13.47 -33.50 17.32
C ARG A 100 -12.54 -32.29 17.54
N TYR A 101 -12.81 -31.46 18.53
CA TYR A 101 -11.88 -30.39 18.95
C TYR A 101 -11.01 -30.81 20.13
N GLU A 102 -10.75 -32.12 20.27
CA GLU A 102 -9.80 -32.68 21.23
C GLU A 102 -8.73 -33.53 20.51
N SER A 103 -8.37 -33.19 19.28
CA SER A 103 -7.22 -33.83 18.62
C SER A 103 -6.53 -32.92 17.62
N LYS A 104 -6.20 -31.69 18.02
CA LYS A 104 -5.03 -31.01 17.44
C LYS A 104 -4.38 -29.94 18.33
N ASP A 105 -4.59 -30.02 19.64
CA ASP A 105 -3.80 -29.28 20.64
C ASP A 105 -2.84 -30.21 21.41
N GLU A 106 -2.58 -31.42 20.89
CA GLU A 106 -1.55 -32.32 21.42
C GLU A 106 -0.57 -32.69 20.28
N ASP A 107 0.57 -32.00 20.33
CA ASP A 107 1.93 -32.30 19.85
C ASP A 107 2.16 -33.42 18.82
N ASP A 108 2.81 -33.03 17.71
CA ASP A 108 3.81 -33.87 17.04
C ASP A 108 4.99 -33.02 16.53
N GLY A 109 5.69 -32.37 17.46
CA GLY A 109 6.91 -31.59 17.21
C GLY A 109 8.14 -31.97 18.05
N GLN A 110 8.00 -32.81 19.07
CA GLN A 110 9.11 -33.30 19.91
C GLN A 110 9.84 -34.55 19.37
N ASP A 111 9.68 -34.91 18.09
CA ASP A 111 10.27 -36.13 17.50
C ASP A 111 11.36 -35.87 16.43
N TYR A 112 11.76 -34.62 16.18
CA TYR A 112 12.83 -34.33 15.21
C TYR A 112 14.24 -34.28 15.84
N GLU A 113 14.35 -34.27 17.17
CA GLU A 113 15.62 -33.99 17.86
C GLU A 113 16.33 -35.26 18.38
N LYS A 114 15.71 -36.43 18.31
CA LYS A 114 16.30 -37.69 18.80
C LYS A 114 16.89 -38.63 17.74
N VAL A 115 16.74 -38.34 16.44
CA VAL A 115 17.29 -39.20 15.37
C VAL A 115 18.64 -38.69 14.85
N ARG A 116 19.07 -37.48 15.23
CA ARG A 116 20.31 -36.87 14.71
C ARG A 116 21.54 -36.98 15.62
N ASN A 117 21.37 -37.36 16.88
CA ASN A 117 22.49 -37.41 17.84
C ASN A 117 22.64 -38.78 18.52
N ASP A 118 22.36 -39.86 17.78
CA ASP A 118 23.08 -41.13 17.96
C ASP A 118 24.20 -41.18 16.91
#